data_AF-A0A0C2WG07-F1
#
_entry.id   AF-A0A0C2WG07-F1
#
_cell.length_a   1.000
_cell.length_b   1.000
_cell.length_c   1.000
_cell.angle_alpha   90.00
_cell.angle_beta   90.00
_cell.angle_gamma   90.00
#
_symmetry.space_group_name_H-M   'P 1'
#
loop_
_entity.id
_entity.type
_entity.pdbx_description
1 polymer ?
#
loop_
_entity_poly.entity_id
_entity_poly.type
_entity_poly.pdbx_seq_one_letter_code
_entity_poly.pdbx_strand_id
1 'polypeptide(L)'
;VVLVSGDLLTGERIRSLQRSRSIEATKWRRLDFIVFVMGLFHLKMACADAIWRLFIRANKGRIDSTSLIELIGQIRPRETGKFTSGPPFRALHEAIQHVGAMLRLDCWRQEASAQTGKSLSLEEFAMSKPSWDDLVSMAIKISKEYVGSAEKITLLRRKESAERDMQYENILILQQYLLLYEETSYAMNAGDIGRLESTFCSWIWIFNCCGKKKYASELRRYLEDIHFIYPKEIRYCKAIRMNILCNPSGRVGAFRAIDWVVEHHNLFLKRIYGGKFSNQTTARIIKESCLIEMYRNIQAKVELMFQFNRYSTHHALPEMVDTLTKLAQYIEQEDVNRFIVGRS
;
A
#
# COMPACT_ATOMS: atom_id res chain seq x y z
N VAL A 1 25.01 12.94 -11.80
CA VAL A 1 23.86 13.00 -10.87
C VAL A 1 24.07 11.96 -9.79
N VAL A 2 23.72 12.26 -8.55
CA VAL A 2 23.73 11.34 -7.41
C VAL A 2 22.30 11.24 -6.90
N LEU A 3 21.72 10.05 -6.98
CA LEU A 3 20.39 9.79 -6.46
C LEU A 3 20.49 9.44 -4.98
N VAL A 4 19.68 10.09 -4.14
CA VAL A 4 19.61 9.83 -2.71
C VAL A 4 18.18 9.47 -2.35
N SER A 5 17.98 8.20 -1.99
CA SER A 5 16.67 7.69 -1.59
C SER A 5 16.51 7.71 -0.07
N GLY A 6 15.31 8.04 0.41
CA GLY A 6 15.03 8.05 1.84
C GLY A 6 13.62 8.52 2.18
N ASP A 7 13.36 8.68 3.47
CA ASP A 7 12.12 9.26 3.96
C ASP A 7 11.99 10.75 3.62
N LEU A 8 10.82 11.34 3.87
CA LEU A 8 10.58 12.76 3.59
C LEU A 8 11.52 13.68 4.38
N LEU A 9 11.92 13.29 5.59
CA LEU A 9 12.84 14.10 6.40
C LEU A 9 14.22 14.19 5.72
N THR A 10 14.69 13.12 5.11
CA THR A 10 15.91 13.09 4.29
C THR A 10 15.80 14.09 3.14
N GLY A 11 14.69 14.06 2.39
CA GLY A 11 14.45 15.00 1.29
C GLY A 11 14.35 16.46 1.76
N GLU A 12 13.70 16.72 2.89
CA GLU A 12 13.62 18.05 3.51
C GLU A 12 15.01 18.59 3.86
N ARG A 13 15.88 17.75 4.43
CA ARG A 13 17.26 18.12 4.78
C ARG A 13 18.11 18.42 3.56
N ILE A 14 18.06 17.56 2.53
CA ILE A 14 18.79 17.78 1.26
C ILE A 14 18.38 19.12 0.64
N ARG A 15 17.07 19.38 0.53
CA ARG A 15 16.58 20.63 -0.04
C ARG A 15 16.91 21.85 0.83
N SER A 16 16.91 21.70 2.16
CA SER A 16 17.35 22.77 3.05
C SER A 16 18.80 23.15 2.78
N LEU A 17 19.68 22.15 2.62
CA LEU A 17 21.08 22.34 2.28
C LEU A 17 21.27 22.96 0.88
N GLN A 18 20.50 22.53 -0.12
CA GLN A 18 20.55 23.14 -1.45
C GLN A 18 20.09 24.61 -1.42
N ARG A 19 19.02 24.91 -0.67
CA ARG A 19 18.53 26.28 -0.50
C ARG A 19 19.55 27.19 0.18
N SER A 20 20.20 26.74 1.25
CA SER A 20 21.21 27.54 1.94
C SER A 20 22.43 27.85 1.06
N ARG A 21 22.68 27.01 0.06
CA ARG A 21 23.76 27.18 -0.91
C ARG A 21 23.33 27.81 -2.23
N SER A 22 22.08 28.23 -2.38
CA SER A 22 21.52 28.71 -3.66
C SER A 22 22.26 29.91 -4.28
N ILE A 23 22.95 30.72 -3.45
CA ILE A 23 23.75 31.87 -3.89
C ILE A 23 25.11 31.48 -4.51
N GLU A 24 25.55 30.24 -4.34
CA GLU A 24 26.84 29.77 -4.83
C GLU A 24 26.92 29.82 -6.36
N ALA A 25 28.07 30.24 -6.90
CA ALA A 25 28.24 30.51 -8.32
C ALA A 25 28.05 29.28 -9.23
N THR A 26 28.42 28.07 -8.77
CA THR A 26 28.41 26.86 -9.60
C THR A 26 27.36 25.84 -9.14
N LYS A 27 26.79 25.09 -10.10
CA LYS A 27 25.87 23.97 -9.84
C LYS A 27 26.46 22.93 -8.86
N TRP A 28 27.77 22.72 -8.93
CA TRP A 28 28.49 21.84 -8.02
C TRP A 28 28.44 22.34 -6.57
N ARG A 29 28.74 23.62 -6.34
CA ARG A 29 28.69 24.21 -4.99
C ARG A 29 27.26 24.32 -4.46
N ARG A 30 26.25 24.50 -5.32
CA ARG A 30 24.83 24.42 -4.94
C ARG A 30 24.33 23.01 -4.62
N LEU A 31 25.13 21.99 -4.92
CA LEU A 31 24.76 20.58 -4.81
C LEU A 31 23.57 20.20 -5.71
N ASP A 32 23.42 20.86 -6.87
CA ASP A 32 22.35 20.59 -7.84
C ASP A 32 22.43 19.17 -8.41
N PHE A 33 23.61 18.53 -8.30
CA PHE A 33 23.81 17.15 -8.76
C PHE A 33 23.16 16.10 -7.84
N ILE A 34 22.74 16.48 -6.62
CA ILE A 34 22.06 15.60 -5.67
C ILE A 34 20.55 15.65 -5.92
N VAL A 35 19.97 14.52 -6.27
CA VAL A 35 18.53 14.37 -6.49
C VAL A 35 17.95 13.50 -5.41
N PHE A 36 17.01 14.05 -4.65
CA PHE A 36 16.24 13.24 -3.71
C PHE A 36 15.21 12.41 -4.47
N VAL A 37 15.13 11.13 -4.13
CA VAL A 37 14.13 10.20 -4.65
C VAL A 37 13.30 9.72 -3.46
N MET A 38 12.00 10.01 -3.47
CA MET A 38 11.13 9.67 -2.35
C MET A 38 11.08 8.16 -2.13
N GLY A 39 11.26 7.75 -0.88
CA GLY A 39 11.10 6.38 -0.44
C GLY A 39 9.66 5.87 -0.60
N LEU A 40 9.46 4.91 -1.51
CA LEU A 40 8.13 4.37 -1.80
C LEU A 40 7.59 3.47 -0.69
N PHE A 41 8.43 2.95 0.21
CA PHE A 41 7.93 2.22 1.37
C PHE A 41 7.24 3.17 2.35
N HIS A 42 7.85 4.31 2.65
CA HIS A 42 7.20 5.35 3.43
C HIS A 42 5.97 5.93 2.74
N LEU A 43 5.98 6.06 1.40
CA LEU A 43 4.77 6.41 0.65
C LEU A 43 3.65 5.38 0.88
N LYS A 44 3.94 4.09 0.72
CA LYS A 44 2.96 3.02 0.96
C LYS A 44 2.43 3.01 2.39
N MET A 45 3.27 3.31 3.37
CA MET A 45 2.85 3.53 4.76
C MET A 45 1.91 4.72 4.89
N ALA A 46 2.20 5.83 4.22
CA ALA A 46 1.34 7.01 4.19
C ALA A 46 -0.01 6.73 3.52
N CYS A 47 -0.04 5.95 2.43
CA CYS A 47 -1.28 5.50 1.77
C CYS A 47 -2.17 4.69 2.72
N ALA A 48 -1.60 3.73 3.44
CA ALA A 48 -2.34 2.95 4.43
C ALA A 48 -2.88 3.87 5.56
N ASP A 49 -2.03 4.74 6.12
CA ASP A 49 -2.45 5.69 7.15
C ASP A 49 -3.52 6.67 6.66
N ALA A 50 -3.54 7.03 5.38
CA ALA A 50 -4.60 7.85 4.79
C ALA A 50 -5.95 7.12 4.79
N ILE A 51 -5.98 5.85 4.40
CA ILE A 51 -7.19 5.00 4.49
C ILE A 51 -7.65 4.91 5.95
N TRP A 52 -6.72 4.64 6.87
CA TRP A 52 -7.04 4.62 8.30
C TRP A 52 -7.63 5.93 8.78
N ARG A 53 -7.08 7.09 8.39
CA ARG A 53 -7.61 8.40 8.79
C ARG A 53 -9.03 8.66 8.29
N LEU A 54 -9.33 8.24 7.06
CA LEU A 54 -10.62 8.48 6.43
C LEU A 54 -11.71 7.55 6.94
N PHE A 55 -11.41 6.26 7.08
CA PHE A 55 -12.43 5.25 7.37
C PHE A 55 -12.43 4.74 8.81
N ILE A 56 -11.35 4.92 9.57
CA ILE A 56 -11.26 4.38 10.93
C ILE A 56 -11.03 5.47 11.95
N ARG A 57 -10.12 6.44 11.76
CA ARG A 57 -9.80 7.42 12.82
C ARG A 57 -11.00 8.29 13.21
N ALA A 58 -11.82 8.69 12.24
CA ALA A 58 -13.01 9.49 12.50
C ALA A 58 -14.12 8.61 13.12
N ASN A 59 -14.67 9.01 14.27
CA ASN A 59 -15.76 8.27 14.93
C ASN A 59 -16.98 8.08 14.01
N LYS A 60 -17.26 9.06 13.13
CA LYS A 60 -18.34 8.98 12.15
C LYS A 60 -18.18 7.84 11.12
N GLY A 61 -16.96 7.35 10.90
CA GLY A 61 -16.69 6.23 9.99
C GLY A 61 -16.79 4.85 10.64
N ARG A 62 -17.31 4.76 11.87
CA ARG A 62 -17.38 3.51 12.67
C ARG A 62 -18.81 3.16 13.10
N ILE A 63 -19.82 3.82 12.52
CA ILE A 63 -21.18 3.77 13.06
C ILE A 63 -21.95 2.59 12.47
N ASP A 64 -21.73 2.30 11.19
CA ASP A 64 -22.46 1.26 10.47
C ASP A 64 -21.77 -0.11 10.55
N SER A 65 -22.58 -1.17 10.44
CA SER A 65 -22.13 -2.58 10.45
C SER A 65 -21.22 -2.92 9.26
N THR A 66 -21.31 -2.15 8.17
CA THR A 66 -20.48 -2.33 6.98
C THR A 66 -19.16 -1.56 7.03
N SER A 67 -18.91 -0.82 8.11
CA SER A 67 -17.73 0.04 8.22
C SER A 67 -16.44 -0.77 8.22
N LEU A 68 -15.35 -0.15 7.75
CA LEU A 68 -14.06 -0.84 7.64
C LEU A 68 -13.60 -1.42 8.99
N ILE A 69 -13.90 -0.78 10.12
CA ILE A 69 -13.52 -1.29 11.43
C ILE A 69 -14.31 -2.54 11.84
N GLU A 70 -15.60 -2.62 11.49
CA GLU A 70 -16.44 -3.80 11.75
C GLU A 70 -15.98 -5.00 10.90
N LEU A 71 -15.68 -4.76 9.61
CA LEU A 71 -15.08 -5.77 8.73
C LEU A 71 -13.72 -6.27 9.26
N ILE A 72 -12.87 -5.36 9.76
CA ILE A 72 -11.61 -5.73 10.41
C ILE A 72 -11.87 -6.52 11.71
N GLY A 73 -12.91 -6.18 12.47
CA GLY A 73 -13.32 -6.88 13.68
C GLY A 73 -13.62 -8.36 13.44
N GLN A 74 -14.09 -8.74 12.25
CA GLN A 74 -14.33 -10.14 11.92
C GLN A 74 -13.04 -10.96 11.82
N ILE A 75 -11.99 -10.39 11.22
CA ILE A 75 -10.71 -11.05 11.02
C ILE A 75 -9.72 -10.85 12.17
N ARG A 76 -9.91 -9.81 12.98
CA ARG A 76 -9.03 -9.45 14.12
C ARG A 76 -9.86 -8.98 15.34
N PRO A 77 -10.71 -9.85 15.92
CA PRO A 77 -11.67 -9.45 16.95
C PRO A 77 -11.02 -8.91 18.22
N ARG A 78 -9.80 -9.37 18.55
CA ARG A 78 -9.06 -8.95 19.75
C ARG A 78 -8.20 -7.70 19.53
N GLU A 79 -8.17 -7.14 18.32
CA GLU A 79 -7.29 -6.02 17.98
C GLU A 79 -8.03 -4.73 17.60
N THR A 80 -9.36 -4.70 17.61
CA THR A 80 -10.15 -3.51 17.21
C THR A 80 -9.71 -2.23 17.94
N GLY A 81 -9.42 -2.32 19.24
CA GLY A 81 -8.87 -1.21 20.03
C GLY A 81 -7.52 -0.69 19.52
N LYS A 82 -6.65 -1.54 18.97
CA LYS A 82 -5.39 -1.14 18.33
C LYS A 82 -5.66 -0.41 17.02
N PHE A 83 -6.64 -0.87 16.25
CA PHE A 83 -7.04 -0.22 14.99
C PHE A 83 -7.72 1.13 15.23
N THR A 84 -8.45 1.35 16.32
CA THR A 84 -9.06 2.66 16.60
C THR A 84 -8.08 3.68 17.19
N SER A 85 -6.96 3.23 17.77
CA SER A 85 -5.95 4.07 18.46
C SER A 85 -4.68 4.37 17.64
N GLY A 86 -4.52 3.75 16.47
CA GLY A 86 -3.35 3.95 15.60
C GLY A 86 -2.60 2.65 15.36
N PRO A 87 -3.04 1.83 14.40
CA PRO A 87 -2.47 0.51 14.18
C PRO A 87 -1.06 0.60 13.58
N PRO A 88 -0.17 -0.37 13.88
CA PRO A 88 1.11 -0.48 13.19
C PRO A 88 0.88 -0.77 11.72
N PHE A 89 1.76 -0.24 10.86
CA PHE A 89 1.63 -0.34 9.41
C PHE A 89 1.38 -1.77 8.91
N ARG A 90 2.10 -2.76 9.44
CA ARG A 90 1.97 -4.15 8.96
C ARG A 90 0.56 -4.71 9.19
N ALA A 91 -0.01 -4.49 10.38
CA ALA A 91 -1.36 -4.95 10.70
C ALA A 91 -2.41 -4.26 9.82
N LEU A 92 -2.23 -2.96 9.57
CA LEU A 92 -3.13 -2.18 8.70
C LEU A 92 -3.02 -2.60 7.23
N HIS A 93 -1.79 -2.82 6.74
CA HIS A 93 -1.53 -3.31 5.39
C HIS A 93 -2.24 -4.64 5.12
N GLU A 94 -2.08 -5.60 6.03
CA GLU A 94 -2.73 -6.92 5.91
C GLU A 94 -4.25 -6.80 5.99
N ALA A 95 -4.77 -6.02 6.93
CA ALA A 95 -6.20 -5.80 7.08
C ALA A 95 -6.85 -5.20 5.81
N ILE A 96 -6.22 -4.17 5.23
CA ILE A 96 -6.67 -3.55 3.97
C ILE A 96 -6.74 -4.58 2.83
N GLN A 97 -5.71 -5.41 2.69
CA GLN A 97 -5.65 -6.43 1.63
C GLN A 97 -6.67 -7.55 1.84
N HIS A 98 -6.82 -8.06 3.06
CA HIS A 98 -7.76 -9.13 3.36
C HIS A 98 -9.21 -8.68 3.21
N VAL A 99 -9.56 -7.52 3.78
CA VAL A 99 -10.90 -6.95 3.64
C VAL A 99 -11.18 -6.62 2.18
N GLY A 100 -10.25 -5.96 1.48
CA GLY A 100 -10.36 -5.68 0.05
C GLY A 100 -10.63 -6.94 -0.76
N ALA A 101 -9.81 -7.98 -0.63
CA ALA A 101 -10.01 -9.24 -1.34
C ALA A 101 -11.39 -9.86 -1.11
N MET A 102 -11.83 -10.01 0.15
CA MET A 102 -13.11 -10.65 0.48
C MET A 102 -14.31 -9.87 -0.05
N LEU A 103 -14.24 -8.57 0.09
CA LEU A 103 -15.28 -7.67 -0.36
C LEU A 103 -15.38 -7.77 -1.90
N ARG A 104 -14.28 -8.11 -2.62
CA ARG A 104 -14.22 -8.17 -4.11
C ARG A 104 -14.75 -9.53 -4.57
N LEU A 105 -14.38 -10.59 -3.88
CA LEU A 105 -14.96 -11.92 -4.07
C LEU A 105 -16.49 -11.89 -3.93
N ASP A 106 -17.03 -11.13 -2.96
CA ASP A 106 -18.48 -10.97 -2.85
C ASP A 106 -19.09 -10.21 -4.05
N CYS A 107 -18.40 -9.21 -4.62
CA CYS A 107 -18.86 -8.57 -5.86
C CYS A 107 -18.92 -9.56 -7.03
N TRP A 108 -17.92 -10.46 -7.14
CA TRP A 108 -17.94 -11.54 -8.12
C TRP A 108 -19.14 -12.48 -7.92
N ARG A 109 -19.43 -12.85 -6.67
CA ARG A 109 -20.57 -13.71 -6.31
C ARG A 109 -21.90 -13.07 -6.68
N GLN A 110 -22.06 -11.78 -6.39
CA GLN A 110 -23.27 -11.01 -6.72
C GLN A 110 -23.47 -10.92 -8.24
N GLU A 111 -22.40 -10.62 -8.99
CA GLU A 111 -22.47 -10.52 -10.45
C GLU A 111 -22.73 -11.88 -11.12
N ALA A 112 -22.09 -12.95 -10.64
CA ALA A 112 -22.36 -14.31 -11.11
C ALA A 112 -23.82 -14.73 -10.87
N SER A 113 -24.36 -14.38 -9.69
CA SER A 113 -25.76 -14.64 -9.35
C SER A 113 -26.71 -13.82 -10.24
N ALA A 114 -26.37 -12.56 -10.52
CA ALA A 114 -27.18 -11.69 -11.38
C ALA A 114 -27.26 -12.18 -12.83
N GLN A 115 -26.17 -12.72 -13.40
CA GLN A 115 -26.15 -13.23 -14.77
C GLN A 115 -26.95 -14.51 -14.97
N THR A 116 -26.98 -15.37 -13.95
CA THR A 116 -27.64 -16.68 -14.01
C THR A 116 -29.08 -16.64 -13.49
N GLY A 117 -29.49 -15.55 -12.84
CA GLY A 117 -30.79 -15.41 -12.20
C GLY A 117 -30.98 -16.35 -10.99
N LYS A 118 -29.90 -16.96 -10.49
CA LYS A 118 -29.90 -17.87 -9.35
C LYS A 118 -28.88 -17.41 -8.33
N SER A 119 -29.14 -17.64 -7.05
CA SER A 119 -28.13 -17.46 -6.01
C SER A 119 -27.05 -18.53 -6.21
N LEU A 120 -25.85 -18.11 -6.63
CA LEU A 120 -24.71 -18.99 -6.87
C LEU A 120 -23.58 -18.70 -5.88
N SER A 121 -22.97 -19.76 -5.38
CA SER A 121 -21.64 -19.71 -4.76
C SER A 121 -20.55 -19.49 -5.81
N LEU A 122 -19.38 -19.01 -5.38
CA LEU A 122 -18.24 -18.85 -6.28
C LEU A 122 -17.71 -20.20 -6.78
N GLU A 123 -17.85 -21.25 -5.98
CA GLU A 123 -17.51 -22.63 -6.32
C GLU A 123 -18.42 -23.15 -7.44
N GLU A 124 -19.74 -22.92 -7.35
CA GLU A 124 -20.68 -23.28 -8.42
C GLU A 124 -20.41 -22.49 -9.70
N PHE A 125 -20.12 -21.18 -9.57
CA PHE A 125 -19.71 -20.38 -10.71
C PHE A 125 -18.41 -20.92 -11.35
N ALA A 126 -17.40 -21.28 -10.55
CA ALA A 126 -16.17 -21.87 -11.06
C ALA A 126 -16.41 -23.24 -11.75
N MET A 127 -17.33 -24.06 -11.22
CA MET A 127 -17.72 -25.33 -11.84
C MET A 127 -18.39 -25.14 -13.21
N SER A 128 -19.04 -23.99 -13.45
CA SER A 128 -19.59 -23.65 -14.77
C SER A 128 -18.52 -23.39 -15.84
N LYS A 129 -17.24 -23.27 -15.44
CA LYS A 129 -16.08 -23.01 -16.31
C LYS A 129 -16.28 -21.79 -17.21
N PRO A 130 -16.45 -20.59 -16.62
CA PRO A 130 -16.61 -19.35 -17.39
C PRO A 130 -15.40 -19.14 -18.29
N SER A 131 -15.65 -18.61 -19.50
CA SER A 131 -14.56 -18.29 -20.42
C SER A 131 -13.75 -17.09 -19.91
N TRP A 132 -12.55 -16.89 -20.46
CA TRP A 132 -11.75 -15.71 -20.15
C TRP A 132 -12.49 -14.41 -20.49
N ASP A 133 -13.24 -14.39 -21.60
CA ASP A 133 -13.99 -13.21 -22.03
C ASP A 133 -15.18 -12.93 -21.10
N ASP A 134 -15.81 -13.97 -20.54
CA ASP A 134 -16.85 -13.82 -19.51
C ASP A 134 -16.25 -13.17 -18.25
N LEU A 135 -15.10 -13.67 -17.80
CA LEU A 135 -14.40 -13.12 -16.62
C LEU A 135 -13.97 -11.66 -16.85
N VAL A 136 -13.44 -11.33 -18.02
CA VAL A 136 -13.05 -9.95 -18.35
C VAL A 136 -14.28 -9.04 -18.38
N SER A 137 -15.37 -9.49 -19.00
CA SER A 137 -16.63 -8.74 -19.08
C SER A 137 -17.23 -8.50 -17.70
N MET A 138 -17.22 -9.52 -16.85
CA MET A 138 -17.62 -9.42 -15.44
C MET A 138 -16.73 -8.44 -14.67
N ALA A 139 -15.41 -8.53 -14.80
CA ALA A 139 -14.49 -7.62 -14.12
C ALA A 139 -14.73 -6.15 -14.52
N ILE A 140 -14.97 -5.88 -15.82
CA ILE A 140 -15.33 -4.55 -16.31
C ILE A 140 -16.65 -4.09 -15.66
N LYS A 141 -17.67 -4.94 -15.63
CA LYS A 141 -18.96 -4.61 -15.02
C LYS A 141 -18.81 -4.35 -13.51
N ILE A 142 -18.09 -5.21 -12.80
CA ILE A 142 -17.79 -5.05 -11.37
C ILE A 142 -17.10 -3.72 -11.10
N SER A 143 -16.12 -3.34 -11.94
CA SER A 143 -15.40 -2.07 -11.79
C SER A 143 -16.29 -0.83 -11.97
N LYS A 144 -17.37 -0.94 -12.76
CA LYS A 144 -18.33 0.16 -12.99
C LYS A 144 -19.42 0.19 -11.92
N GLU A 145 -19.84 -0.99 -11.45
CA GLU A 145 -20.98 -1.10 -10.54
C GLU A 145 -20.61 -1.02 -9.06
N TYR A 146 -19.50 -1.63 -8.66
CA TYR A 146 -19.15 -1.77 -7.24
C TYR A 146 -18.06 -0.80 -6.77
N VAL A 147 -17.59 0.08 -7.66
CA VAL A 147 -16.60 1.10 -7.33
C VAL A 147 -17.23 2.50 -7.44
N GLY A 148 -17.07 3.30 -6.40
CA GLY A 148 -17.59 4.67 -6.37
C GLY A 148 -16.92 5.56 -7.42
N SER A 149 -17.71 6.14 -8.32
CA SER A 149 -17.30 7.26 -9.16
C SER A 149 -17.91 8.57 -8.64
N ALA A 150 -17.28 9.71 -8.91
CA ALA A 150 -17.79 11.01 -8.46
C ALA A 150 -19.22 11.26 -8.95
N GLU A 151 -19.51 10.89 -10.20
CA GLU A 151 -20.84 10.97 -10.80
C GLU A 151 -21.84 10.05 -10.10
N LYS A 152 -21.51 8.76 -9.95
CA LYS A 152 -22.39 7.76 -9.32
C LYS A 152 -22.76 8.15 -7.90
N ILE A 153 -21.77 8.53 -7.09
CA ILE A 153 -22.00 8.94 -5.70
C ILE A 153 -22.83 10.23 -5.64
N THR A 154 -22.59 11.18 -6.55
CA THR A 154 -23.39 12.41 -6.60
C THR A 154 -24.85 12.13 -6.93
N LEU A 155 -25.13 11.23 -7.88
CA LEU A 155 -26.48 10.84 -8.25
C LEU A 155 -27.20 10.11 -7.11
N LEU A 156 -26.53 9.18 -6.43
CA LEU A 156 -27.10 8.48 -5.26
C LEU A 156 -27.45 9.47 -4.14
N ARG A 157 -26.58 10.44 -3.88
CA ARG A 157 -26.76 11.44 -2.81
C ARG A 157 -27.81 12.51 -3.10
N ARG A 158 -28.29 12.63 -4.35
CA ARG A 158 -29.39 13.53 -4.72
C ARG A 158 -30.77 12.95 -4.40
N LYS A 159 -30.89 11.64 -4.20
CA LYS A 159 -32.14 10.98 -3.83
C LYS A 159 -32.57 11.37 -2.42
N GLU A 160 -33.85 11.20 -2.11
CA GLU A 160 -34.35 11.42 -0.76
C GLU A 160 -33.78 10.39 0.23
N SER A 161 -33.66 10.73 1.51
CA SER A 161 -33.03 9.85 2.50
C SER A 161 -33.72 8.49 2.62
N ALA A 162 -35.04 8.42 2.41
CA ALA A 162 -35.80 7.17 2.44
C ALA A 162 -35.50 6.24 1.25
N GLU A 163 -34.96 6.80 0.15
CA GLU A 163 -34.63 6.06 -1.08
C GLU A 163 -33.12 5.75 -1.19
N ARG A 164 -32.32 6.20 -0.22
CA ARG A 164 -30.87 6.05 -0.21
C ARG A 164 -30.45 4.82 0.57
N ASP A 165 -29.27 4.33 0.21
CA ASP A 165 -28.52 3.35 0.99
C ASP A 165 -27.16 3.96 1.33
N MET A 166 -27.08 4.61 2.48
CA MET A 166 -25.88 5.34 2.89
C MET A 166 -24.73 4.37 3.21
N GLN A 167 -25.03 3.16 3.68
CA GLN A 167 -24.03 2.13 3.92
C GLN A 167 -23.45 1.61 2.60
N TYR A 168 -24.29 1.32 1.61
CA TYR A 168 -23.83 0.94 0.27
C TYR A 168 -23.02 2.06 -0.41
N GLU A 169 -23.44 3.32 -0.29
CA GLU A 169 -22.65 4.47 -0.74
C GLU A 169 -21.25 4.48 -0.10
N ASN A 170 -21.16 4.22 1.21
CA ASN A 170 -19.89 4.17 1.93
C ASN A 170 -19.02 3.00 1.45
N ILE A 171 -19.62 1.84 1.16
CA ILE A 171 -18.92 0.68 0.62
C ILE A 171 -18.36 0.95 -0.78
N LEU A 172 -19.14 1.56 -1.68
CA LEU A 172 -18.67 1.95 -3.01
C LEU A 172 -17.43 2.86 -2.93
N ILE A 173 -17.45 3.82 -2.00
CA ILE A 173 -16.31 4.70 -1.75
C ILE A 173 -15.15 3.89 -1.15
N LEU A 174 -15.38 3.05 -0.15
CA LEU A 174 -14.34 2.21 0.45
C LEU A 174 -13.65 1.35 -0.60
N GLN A 175 -14.40 0.70 -1.49
CA GLN A 175 -13.86 -0.11 -2.60
C GLN A 175 -12.86 0.66 -3.45
N GLN A 176 -13.19 1.91 -3.82
CA GLN A 176 -12.33 2.76 -4.63
C GLN A 176 -10.97 2.99 -3.96
N TYR A 177 -10.96 3.23 -2.65
CA TYR A 177 -9.73 3.50 -1.91
C TYR A 177 -8.90 2.23 -1.68
N LEU A 178 -9.56 1.10 -1.38
CA LEU A 178 -8.88 -0.19 -1.23
C LEU A 178 -8.23 -0.63 -2.55
N LEU A 179 -8.95 -0.51 -3.68
CA LEU A 179 -8.41 -0.80 -5.01
C LEU A 179 -7.22 0.09 -5.37
N LEU A 180 -7.28 1.39 -5.08
CA LEU A 180 -6.15 2.29 -5.32
C LEU A 180 -4.90 1.84 -4.52
N TYR A 181 -5.08 1.38 -3.28
CA TYR A 181 -3.99 0.87 -2.46
C TYR A 181 -3.42 -0.46 -2.94
N GLU A 182 -4.29 -1.37 -3.36
CA GLU A 182 -3.92 -2.66 -3.96
C GLU A 182 -3.15 -2.45 -5.26
N GLU A 183 -3.63 -1.57 -6.13
CA GLU A 183 -3.00 -1.19 -7.39
C GLU A 183 -1.60 -0.59 -7.15
N THR A 184 -1.48 0.33 -6.20
CA THR A 184 -0.19 0.90 -5.79
C THR A 184 0.76 -0.20 -5.30
N SER A 185 0.26 -1.12 -4.48
CA SER A 185 1.04 -2.23 -3.95
C SER A 185 1.47 -3.22 -5.04
N TYR A 186 0.57 -3.53 -5.97
CA TYR A 186 0.79 -4.44 -7.08
C TYR A 186 1.84 -3.87 -8.03
N ALA A 187 1.69 -2.60 -8.45
CA ALA A 187 2.64 -1.92 -9.33
C ALA A 187 4.04 -1.86 -8.72
N MET A 188 4.15 -1.55 -7.42
CA MET A 188 5.43 -1.58 -6.69
C MET A 188 6.07 -2.96 -6.70
N ASN A 189 5.31 -4.03 -6.46
CA ASN A 189 5.82 -5.41 -6.42
C ASN A 189 6.21 -5.90 -7.82
N ALA A 190 5.43 -5.54 -8.84
CA ALA A 190 5.70 -5.85 -10.24
C ALA A 190 6.90 -5.09 -10.80
N GLY A 191 7.28 -3.96 -10.19
CA GLY A 191 8.30 -3.06 -10.73
C GLY A 191 7.78 -2.20 -11.89
N ASP A 192 6.46 -2.08 -12.04
CA ASP A 192 5.83 -1.29 -13.09
C ASP A 192 5.70 0.17 -12.64
N ILE A 193 6.70 0.98 -13.00
CA ILE A 193 6.77 2.39 -12.60
C ILE A 193 5.70 3.22 -13.31
N GLY A 194 5.33 2.89 -14.55
CA GLY A 194 4.30 3.64 -15.27
C GLY A 194 2.93 3.47 -14.62
N ARG A 195 2.59 2.23 -14.28
CA ARG A 195 1.39 1.90 -13.52
C ARG A 195 1.41 2.54 -12.13
N LEU A 196 2.54 2.51 -11.44
CA LEU A 196 2.71 3.16 -10.14
C LEU A 196 2.48 4.68 -10.21
N GLU A 197 3.12 5.38 -11.16
CA GLU A 197 3.00 6.83 -11.34
C GLU A 197 1.55 7.26 -11.62
N SER A 198 0.77 6.42 -12.31
CA SER A 198 -0.65 6.68 -12.57
C SER A 198 -1.49 6.79 -11.28
N THR A 199 -1.06 6.16 -10.19
CA THR A 199 -1.75 6.24 -8.89
C THR A 199 -1.47 7.53 -8.12
N PHE A 200 -0.39 8.24 -8.45
CA PHE A 200 0.11 9.37 -7.65
C PHE A 200 -0.85 10.55 -7.61
N CYS A 201 -1.51 10.87 -8.73
CA CYS A 201 -2.48 11.96 -8.78
C CYS A 201 -3.62 11.75 -7.78
N SER A 202 -4.20 10.54 -7.73
CA SER A 202 -5.24 10.20 -6.77
C SER A 202 -4.75 10.32 -5.32
N TRP A 203 -3.53 9.82 -5.04
CA TRP A 203 -2.93 9.95 -3.71
C TRP A 203 -2.64 11.39 -3.30
N ILE A 204 -2.24 12.27 -4.22
CA ILE A 204 -2.01 13.70 -3.94
C ILE A 204 -3.30 14.34 -3.38
N TRP A 205 -4.45 14.10 -4.02
CA TRP A 205 -5.73 14.62 -3.56
C TRP A 205 -6.12 14.07 -2.20
N ILE A 206 -6.04 12.74 -2.03
CA ILE A 206 -6.36 12.05 -0.78
C ILE A 206 -5.50 12.59 0.37
N PHE A 207 -4.19 12.73 0.16
CA PHE A 207 -3.27 13.24 1.17
C PHE A 207 -3.55 14.68 1.59
N ASN A 208 -3.98 15.54 0.66
CA ASN A 208 -4.40 16.90 0.99
C ASN A 208 -5.64 16.90 1.90
N CYS A 209 -6.59 16.00 1.67
CA CYS A 209 -7.81 15.88 2.47
C CYS A 209 -7.57 15.27 3.87
N CYS A 210 -6.65 14.31 4.01
CA CYS A 210 -6.43 13.59 5.28
C CYS A 210 -5.27 14.14 6.15
N GLY A 211 -4.75 15.32 5.84
CA GLY A 211 -3.69 15.97 6.62
C GLY A 211 -2.28 15.41 6.36
N LYS A 212 -2.03 14.77 5.23
CA LYS A 212 -0.72 14.26 4.76
C LYS A 212 -0.09 15.17 3.71
N LYS A 213 -0.24 16.49 3.88
CA LYS A 213 0.18 17.52 2.91
C LYS A 213 1.63 17.43 2.45
N LYS A 214 2.55 16.96 3.33
CA LYS A 214 3.96 16.75 2.97
C LYS A 214 4.13 15.69 1.89
N TYR A 215 3.43 14.55 2.00
CA TYR A 215 3.44 13.51 0.97
C TYR A 215 2.77 13.99 -0.32
N ALA A 216 1.66 14.73 -0.22
CA ALA A 216 1.02 15.34 -1.39
C ALA A 216 1.98 16.28 -2.14
N SER A 217 2.69 17.13 -1.40
CA SER A 217 3.66 18.08 -1.97
C SER A 217 4.86 17.36 -2.59
N GLU A 218 5.32 16.26 -1.99
CA GLU A 218 6.43 15.49 -2.53
C GLU A 218 6.04 14.75 -3.81
N LEU A 219 4.87 14.10 -3.85
CA LEU A 219 4.37 13.45 -5.07
C LEU A 219 4.15 14.44 -6.20
N ARG A 220 3.57 15.61 -5.90
CA ARG A 220 3.41 16.70 -6.87
C ARG A 220 4.77 17.12 -7.42
N ARG A 221 5.74 17.38 -6.54
CA ARG A 221 7.10 17.76 -6.93
C ARG A 221 7.75 16.69 -7.80
N TYR A 222 7.63 15.40 -7.43
CA TYR A 222 8.16 14.30 -8.22
C TYR A 222 7.59 14.30 -9.64
N LEU A 223 6.26 14.46 -9.78
CA LEU A 223 5.62 14.50 -11.11
C LEU A 223 6.05 15.75 -11.90
N GLU A 224 6.12 16.91 -11.25
CA GLU A 224 6.59 18.15 -11.88
C GLU A 224 8.03 18.01 -12.39
N ASP A 225 8.89 17.47 -11.53
CA ASP A 225 10.29 17.22 -11.78
C ASP A 225 10.48 16.29 -12.99
N ILE A 226 9.79 15.14 -12.99
CA ILE A 226 9.95 14.09 -14.01
C ILE A 226 9.34 14.47 -15.37
N HIS A 227 8.21 15.19 -15.38
CA HIS A 227 7.47 15.47 -16.61
C HIS A 227 7.79 16.84 -17.22
N PHE A 228 8.23 17.83 -16.43
CA PHE A 228 8.35 19.21 -16.90
C PHE A 228 9.70 19.88 -16.62
N ILE A 229 10.35 19.58 -15.49
CA ILE A 229 11.56 20.33 -15.07
C ILE A 229 12.84 19.65 -15.56
N TYR A 230 12.97 18.33 -15.35
CA TYR A 230 14.17 17.64 -15.75
C TYR A 230 14.28 17.61 -17.28
N PRO A 231 15.51 17.82 -17.80
CA PRO A 231 15.67 17.93 -19.24
C PRO A 231 15.29 16.60 -19.90
N LYS A 232 14.65 16.72 -21.07
CA LYS A 232 14.02 15.61 -21.78
C LYS A 232 15.01 14.58 -22.30
N GLU A 233 16.31 14.77 -22.10
CA GLU A 233 17.26 13.71 -22.40
C GLU A 233 16.86 12.46 -21.61
N ILE A 234 16.52 11.40 -22.35
CA ILE A 234 15.96 10.14 -21.85
C ILE A 234 16.75 9.60 -20.65
N ARG A 235 18.04 9.91 -20.54
CA ARG A 235 18.94 9.40 -19.51
C ARG A 235 18.59 9.87 -18.09
N TYR A 236 18.11 11.10 -17.88
CA TYR A 236 17.92 11.64 -16.53
C TYR A 236 16.66 11.10 -15.84
N CYS A 237 15.50 11.29 -16.46
CA CYS A 237 14.24 10.76 -15.93
C CYS A 237 14.25 9.22 -15.87
N LYS A 238 14.88 8.56 -16.86
CA LYS A 238 15.09 7.10 -16.82
C LYS A 238 15.96 6.69 -15.64
N ALA A 239 17.04 7.42 -15.32
CA ALA A 239 17.87 7.10 -14.16
C ALA A 239 17.04 7.15 -12.87
N ILE A 240 16.19 8.15 -12.67
CA ILE A 240 15.34 8.24 -11.47
C ILE A 240 14.33 7.10 -11.43
N ARG A 241 13.54 6.92 -12.49
CA ARG A 241 12.52 5.86 -12.57
C ARG A 241 13.12 4.48 -12.35
N MET A 242 14.22 4.15 -13.02
CA MET A 242 14.88 2.83 -12.90
C MET A 242 15.55 2.59 -11.55
N ASN A 243 15.67 3.61 -10.68
CA ASN A 243 16.29 3.49 -9.36
C ASN A 243 15.33 3.81 -8.19
N ILE A 244 14.03 3.94 -8.45
CA ILE A 244 13.03 4.15 -7.38
C ILE A 244 12.59 2.83 -6.70
N LEU A 245 12.78 1.72 -7.39
CA LEU A 245 12.57 0.35 -6.93
C LEU A 245 13.80 -0.50 -7.26
N CYS A 246 14.05 -1.54 -6.49
CA CYS A 246 15.03 -2.57 -6.80
C CYS A 246 14.43 -3.96 -6.56
N ASN A 247 15.01 -5.00 -7.16
CA ASN A 247 14.60 -6.38 -6.89
C ASN A 247 15.78 -7.16 -6.29
N PRO A 248 15.97 -7.13 -4.96
CA PRO A 248 17.09 -7.81 -4.32
C PRO A 248 17.11 -9.32 -4.55
N SER A 249 15.94 -9.93 -4.78
CA SER A 249 15.80 -11.38 -4.92
C SER A 249 15.90 -11.89 -6.36
N GLY A 250 15.77 -10.99 -7.35
CA GLY A 250 15.64 -11.34 -8.77
C GLY A 250 14.33 -12.05 -9.16
N ARG A 251 13.40 -12.31 -8.22
CA ARG A 251 12.15 -13.03 -8.50
C ARG A 251 11.06 -12.11 -9.06
N VAL A 252 10.21 -12.64 -9.94
CA VAL A 252 9.03 -11.91 -10.45
C VAL A 252 8.13 -11.48 -9.28
N GLY A 253 7.62 -10.25 -9.30
CA GLY A 253 6.75 -9.73 -8.25
C GLY A 253 7.46 -9.40 -6.93
N ALA A 254 8.80 -9.44 -6.88
CA ALA A 254 9.58 -9.23 -5.67
C ALA A 254 10.35 -7.91 -5.63
N PHE A 255 9.94 -6.91 -6.43
CA PHE A 255 10.48 -5.56 -6.31
C PHE A 255 10.16 -4.95 -4.93
N ARG A 256 11.08 -4.12 -4.45
CA ARG A 256 11.02 -3.42 -3.18
C ARG A 256 11.43 -1.97 -3.36
N ALA A 257 10.85 -1.11 -2.55
CA ALA A 257 11.29 0.27 -2.48
C ALA A 257 12.71 0.36 -1.91
N ILE A 258 13.51 1.32 -2.39
CA ILE A 258 14.90 1.46 -1.95
C ILE A 258 14.98 1.73 -0.44
N ASP A 259 14.13 2.62 0.07
CA ASP A 259 14.06 2.94 1.49
C ASP A 259 13.67 1.73 2.35
N TRP A 260 12.89 0.78 1.84
CA TRP A 260 12.65 -0.49 2.54
C TRP A 260 13.93 -1.31 2.73
N VAL A 261 14.75 -1.39 1.68
CA VAL A 261 16.04 -2.10 1.73
C VAL A 261 17.00 -1.38 2.67
N VAL A 262 17.01 -0.04 2.65
CA VAL A 262 17.79 0.77 3.59
C VAL A 262 17.33 0.56 5.03
N GLU A 263 16.03 0.51 5.30
CA GLU A 263 15.52 0.22 6.65
C GLU A 263 15.91 -1.20 7.12
N HIS A 264 15.92 -2.17 6.21
CA HIS A 264 16.40 -3.51 6.52
C HIS A 264 17.90 -3.50 6.86
N HIS A 265 18.72 -2.73 6.14
CA HIS A 265 20.13 -2.54 6.48
C HIS A 265 20.31 -1.78 7.81
N ASN A 266 19.47 -0.77 8.09
CA ASN A 266 19.48 -0.05 9.36
C ASN A 266 19.23 -0.99 10.55
N LEU A 267 18.33 -1.97 10.39
CA LEU A 267 18.08 -3.00 11.41
C LEU A 267 19.35 -3.78 11.71
N PHE A 268 20.05 -4.27 10.68
CA PHE A 268 21.31 -4.99 10.84
C PHE A 268 22.38 -4.13 11.51
N LEU A 269 22.57 -2.90 11.00
CA LEU A 269 23.56 -1.95 11.49
C LEU A 269 23.36 -1.60 12.96
N LYS A 270 22.12 -1.24 13.34
CA LYS A 270 21.86 -0.61 14.63
C LYS A 270 21.48 -1.61 15.71
N ARG A 271 20.83 -2.72 15.36
CA ARG A 271 20.28 -3.67 16.36
C ARG A 271 21.01 -5.00 16.41
N ILE A 272 21.47 -5.52 15.27
CA ILE A 272 22.03 -6.88 15.22
C ILE A 272 23.56 -6.84 15.39
N TYR A 273 24.26 -6.04 14.58
CA TYR A 273 25.73 -6.03 14.51
C TYR A 273 26.37 -4.77 15.09
N GLY A 274 25.59 -3.77 15.52
CA GLY A 274 26.10 -2.48 16.00
C GLY A 274 26.79 -2.49 17.38
N GLY A 275 26.94 -3.66 18.00
CA GLY A 275 27.38 -3.79 19.40
C GLY A 275 26.23 -3.67 20.40
N LYS A 276 26.53 -3.91 21.67
CA LYS A 276 25.57 -3.82 22.79
C LYS A 276 26.11 -2.90 23.89
N PHE A 277 25.20 -2.22 24.60
CA PHE A 277 25.52 -1.35 25.75
C PHE A 277 26.56 -0.27 25.40
N SER A 278 27.59 -0.10 26.23
CA SER A 278 28.68 0.87 26.03
C SER A 278 29.45 0.68 24.73
N ASN A 279 29.37 -0.49 24.10
CA ASN A 279 30.03 -0.76 22.82
C ASN A 279 29.20 -0.33 21.60
N GLN A 280 27.97 0.14 21.78
CA GLN A 280 27.12 0.63 20.69
C GLN A 280 27.50 2.07 20.31
N THR A 281 28.69 2.25 19.76
CA THR A 281 29.22 3.56 19.36
C THR A 281 29.08 3.77 17.85
N THR A 282 28.93 5.02 17.43
CA THR A 282 28.89 5.38 16.00
C THR A 282 30.13 4.91 15.24
N ALA A 283 31.32 5.05 15.85
CA ALA A 283 32.57 4.60 15.27
C ALA A 283 32.57 3.09 15.00
N ARG A 284 32.05 2.29 15.94
CA ARG A 284 31.90 0.85 15.75
C ARG A 284 30.89 0.56 14.64
N ILE A 285 29.70 1.14 14.68
CA ILE A 285 28.66 0.89 13.67
C ILE A 285 29.19 1.19 12.25
N ILE A 286 29.94 2.29 12.07
CA ILE A 286 30.59 2.61 10.80
C ILE A 286 31.60 1.54 10.41
N LYS A 287 32.48 1.14 11.34
CA LYS A 287 33.50 0.11 11.09
C LYS A 287 32.89 -1.24 10.70
N GLU A 288 31.82 -1.66 11.37
CA GLU A 288 31.15 -2.94 11.15
C GLU A 288 30.24 -2.92 9.90
N SER A 289 29.83 -1.75 9.44
CA SER A 289 28.84 -1.61 8.36
C SER A 289 29.22 -2.32 7.05
N CYS A 290 30.49 -2.27 6.68
CA CYS A 290 31.00 -2.92 5.46
C CYS A 290 31.08 -4.44 5.58
N LEU A 291 30.96 -5.00 6.79
CA LEU A 291 31.11 -6.41 7.07
C LEU A 291 29.77 -7.14 7.25
N ILE A 292 28.63 -6.43 7.22
CA ILE A 292 27.31 -7.00 7.49
C ILE A 292 26.99 -8.20 6.59
N GLU A 293 27.21 -8.10 5.28
CA GLU A 293 26.95 -9.21 4.36
C GLU A 293 27.86 -10.41 4.65
N MET A 294 29.12 -10.16 5.03
CA MET A 294 30.02 -11.23 5.45
C MET A 294 29.52 -11.92 6.73
N TYR A 295 29.06 -11.15 7.73
CA TYR A 295 28.50 -11.70 8.96
C TYR A 295 27.25 -12.55 8.69
N ARG A 296 26.34 -12.07 7.85
CA ARG A 296 25.13 -12.81 7.46
C ARG A 296 25.48 -14.11 6.75
N ASN A 297 26.44 -14.07 5.82
CA ASN A 297 26.86 -15.26 5.08
C ASN A 297 27.56 -16.30 5.97
N ILE A 298 28.41 -15.85 6.90
CA ILE A 298 29.05 -16.75 7.87
C ILE A 298 28.01 -17.39 8.77
N GLN A 299 27.07 -16.61 9.31
CA GLN A 299 26.00 -17.13 10.15
C GLN A 299 25.16 -18.18 9.42
N ALA A 300 24.72 -17.89 8.19
CA ALA A 300 23.97 -18.85 7.38
C ALA A 300 24.75 -20.15 7.11
N LYS A 301 26.06 -20.05 6.82
CA LYS A 301 26.92 -21.23 6.63
C LYS A 301 27.06 -22.06 7.91
N VAL A 302 27.23 -21.42 9.05
CA VAL A 302 27.30 -22.10 10.35
C VAL A 302 25.99 -22.82 10.65
N GLU A 303 24.85 -22.16 10.46
CA GLU A 303 23.52 -22.77 10.64
C GLU A 303 23.33 -24.01 9.74
N LEU A 304 23.75 -23.93 8.47
CA LEU A 304 23.75 -25.06 7.53
C LEU A 304 24.65 -26.22 8.02
N MET A 305 25.87 -25.93 8.46
CA MET A 305 26.84 -26.93 8.91
C MET A 305 26.34 -27.73 10.12
N PHE A 306 25.66 -27.07 11.06
CA PHE A 306 25.11 -27.71 12.25
C PHE A 306 23.71 -28.30 12.04
N GLN A 307 23.22 -28.37 10.80
CA GLN A 307 21.88 -28.88 10.46
C GLN A 307 20.75 -28.21 11.27
N PHE A 308 20.91 -26.94 11.65
CA PHE A 308 19.82 -26.15 12.24
C PHE A 308 18.69 -25.87 11.22
N ASN A 309 18.84 -26.33 9.98
CA ASN A 309 17.90 -26.30 8.85
C ASN A 309 16.52 -26.95 9.11
N ARG A 310 16.24 -27.49 10.30
CA ARG A 310 14.88 -27.96 10.64
C ARG A 310 13.86 -26.82 10.75
N TYR A 311 14.32 -25.56 10.83
CA TYR A 311 13.45 -24.38 10.81
C TYR A 311 13.58 -23.64 9.48
N SER A 312 12.46 -23.35 8.82
CA SER A 312 12.49 -22.50 7.63
C SER A 312 12.96 -21.10 8.02
N THR A 313 13.95 -20.56 7.29
CA THR A 313 14.34 -19.14 7.38
C THR A 313 13.24 -18.22 6.84
N HIS A 314 12.26 -18.80 6.16
CA HIS A 314 11.04 -18.13 5.72
C HIS A 314 9.95 -18.29 6.78
N HIS A 315 9.44 -17.16 7.28
CA HIS A 315 8.17 -17.15 7.99
C HIS A 315 7.08 -17.62 7.02
N ALA A 316 6.45 -18.76 7.32
CA ALA A 316 5.23 -19.17 6.64
C ALA A 316 4.15 -18.12 6.85
N LEU A 317 3.37 -17.86 5.80
CA LEU A 317 2.17 -17.04 5.96
C LEU A 317 1.17 -17.81 6.85
N PRO A 318 0.43 -17.12 7.72
CA PRO A 318 -0.61 -17.76 8.51
C PRO A 318 -1.66 -18.37 7.58
N GLU A 319 -2.22 -19.51 7.99
CA GLU A 319 -3.39 -20.09 7.33
C GLU A 319 -4.61 -19.24 7.64
N MET A 320 -5.18 -18.60 6.61
CA MET A 320 -6.22 -17.58 6.77
C MET A 320 -7.62 -18.06 6.35
N VAL A 321 -7.77 -19.32 5.95
CA VAL A 321 -9.01 -19.85 5.35
C VAL A 321 -10.21 -19.60 6.25
N ASP A 322 -10.22 -20.13 7.47
CA ASP A 322 -11.34 -19.97 8.41
C ASP A 322 -11.64 -18.51 8.74
N THR A 323 -10.59 -17.70 8.87
CA THR A 323 -10.70 -16.28 9.20
C THR A 323 -11.37 -15.49 8.07
N LEU A 324 -11.02 -15.80 6.82
CA LEU A 324 -11.58 -15.17 5.63
C LEU A 324 -12.99 -15.70 5.33
N THR A 325 -13.25 -16.99 5.54
CA THR A 325 -14.59 -17.59 5.44
C THR A 325 -15.57 -16.91 6.40
N LYS A 326 -15.16 -16.67 7.65
CA LYS A 326 -15.97 -15.93 8.61
C LYS A 326 -16.29 -14.52 8.12
N LEU A 327 -15.32 -13.81 7.55
CA LEU A 327 -15.55 -12.48 6.97
C LEU A 327 -16.49 -12.56 5.75
N ALA A 328 -16.39 -13.58 4.91
CA ALA A 328 -17.28 -13.80 3.78
C ALA A 328 -18.74 -13.96 4.23
N GLN A 329 -18.96 -14.79 5.25
CA GLN A 329 -20.28 -15.02 5.85
C GLN A 329 -20.86 -13.73 6.41
N TYR A 330 -20.05 -12.93 7.10
CA TYR A 330 -20.48 -11.64 7.63
C TYR A 330 -20.86 -10.65 6.51
N ILE A 331 -20.05 -10.57 5.46
CA ILE A 331 -20.32 -9.72 4.29
C ILE A 331 -21.65 -10.10 3.60
N GLU A 332 -21.94 -11.40 3.51
CA GLU A 332 -23.19 -11.90 2.95
C GLU A 332 -24.39 -11.62 3.88
N GLN A 333 -24.24 -11.86 5.19
CA GLN A 333 -25.30 -11.62 6.18
C GLN A 333 -25.72 -10.15 6.26
N GLU A 334 -24.77 -9.23 6.15
CA GLU A 334 -25.00 -7.79 6.20
C GLU A 334 -25.34 -7.18 4.83
N ASP A 335 -25.43 -7.99 3.77
CA ASP A 335 -25.74 -7.53 2.40
C ASP A 335 -24.85 -6.34 1.99
N VAL A 336 -23.54 -6.44 2.25
CA VAL A 336 -22.61 -5.30 2.21
C VAL A 336 -22.50 -4.70 0.79
N ASN A 337 -22.45 -5.54 -0.24
CA ASN A 337 -22.39 -5.10 -1.64
C ASN A 337 -23.76 -5.07 -2.33
N ARG A 338 -24.86 -5.21 -1.59
CA ARG A 338 -26.21 -5.14 -2.14
C ARG A 338 -26.86 -3.83 -1.73
N PHE A 339 -27.53 -3.19 -2.67
CA PHE A 339 -28.31 -1.99 -2.39
C PHE A 339 -29.62 -2.36 -1.67
N ILE A 340 -29.87 -1.72 -0.54
CA ILE A 340 -31.06 -1.84 0.29
C ILE A 340 -31.67 -0.45 0.50
N VAL A 341 -32.89 -0.26 -0.02
CA VAL A 341 -33.61 1.01 0.07
C VAL A 341 -33.80 1.42 1.53
N GLY A 342 -33.42 2.66 1.85
CA GLY A 342 -33.62 3.26 3.17
C GLY A 342 -32.59 2.85 4.24
N ARG A 343 -31.55 2.10 3.89
CA ARG A 343 -30.48 1.73 4.83
C ARG A 343 -29.58 2.94 5.12
N SER A 344 -29.44 3.29 6.40
CA SER A 344 -28.68 4.47 6.86
C SER A 344 -27.31 4.14 7.43
#